data_AF-A0A6C2YVY7-F1
#
_entry.id   AF-A0A6C2YVY7-F1
#
_cell.length_a   1.000
_cell.length_b   1.000
_cell.length_c   1.000
_cell.angle_alpha   90.00
_cell.angle_beta   90.00
_cell.angle_gamma   90.00
#
_symmetry.space_group_name_H-M   'P 1'
#
loop_
_entity.id
_entity.type
_entity.pdbx_description
1 polymer ?
#
loop_
_entity_poly.entity_id
_entity_poly.type
_entity_poly.pdbx_seq_one_letter_code
_entity_poly.pdbx_strand_id
1 'polypeptide(L)'
;MTKLKSLKDRLEKLPETKKLKGLIGSMEQYQTKLKEAAVAFDTAERNENNANAVLGEEQVAIVESERRKVARIAKMLAAKLREDIQSVNYPRTKVNEAVTDISELAAKAGRDVRTKWQSLIDQKVKPYDKLVVVARKLKLEGADELAAVMDLLRAARDTVPGNTERVNAVAKQVQNLPTAVQKLDLNDPAVQQFIEDAASGTAKLKSFADNQSVSDFIQKHKLWDLFRVRII
;
A
#
# COMPACT_ATOMS: atom_id res chain seq x y z
N MET A 1 -41.61 53.99 25.43
CA MET A 1 -40.81 53.04 26.25
C MET A 1 -40.62 51.64 25.63
N THR A 2 -41.47 51.20 24.70
CA THR A 2 -41.41 49.86 24.07
C THR A 2 -40.16 49.61 23.20
N LYS A 3 -39.69 50.61 22.43
CA LYS A 3 -38.46 50.48 21.60
C LYS A 3 -37.18 50.35 22.43
N LEU A 4 -37.11 51.01 23.58
CA LEU A 4 -35.92 50.99 24.46
C LEU A 4 -35.81 49.66 25.21
N LYS A 5 -36.95 49.09 25.61
CA LYS A 5 -37.04 47.74 26.18
C LYS A 5 -36.66 46.67 25.16
N SER A 6 -37.14 46.76 23.91
CA SER A 6 -36.73 45.81 22.86
C SER A 6 -35.26 45.95 22.46
N LEU A 7 -34.66 47.14 22.55
CA LEU A 7 -33.23 47.34 22.28
C LEU A 7 -32.37 46.71 23.39
N LYS A 8 -32.78 46.90 24.65
CA LYS A 8 -32.14 46.29 25.83
C LYS A 8 -32.21 44.76 25.77
N ASP A 9 -33.38 44.20 25.47
CA ASP A 9 -33.56 42.74 25.33
C ASP A 9 -32.70 42.15 24.18
N ARG A 10 -32.49 42.90 23.09
CA ARG A 10 -31.60 42.48 21.99
C ARG A 10 -30.12 42.59 22.37
N LEU A 11 -29.73 43.61 23.13
CA LEU A 11 -28.38 43.78 23.66
C LEU A 11 -28.01 42.70 24.68
N GLU A 12 -28.95 42.27 25.50
CA GLU A 12 -28.75 41.20 26.50
C GLU A 12 -28.64 39.81 25.86
N LYS A 13 -29.33 39.57 24.72
CA LYS A 13 -29.26 38.29 23.97
C LYS A 13 -28.08 38.18 23.02
N LEU A 14 -27.44 39.29 22.66
CA LEU A 14 -26.31 39.32 21.72
C LEU A 14 -25.13 38.41 22.13
N PRO A 15 -24.70 38.36 23.40
CA PRO A 15 -23.65 37.44 23.86
C PRO A 15 -24.02 35.95 23.70
N GLU A 16 -25.26 35.57 24.01
CA GLU A 16 -25.75 34.19 23.82
C GLU A 16 -25.79 33.82 22.34
N THR A 17 -26.27 34.73 21.50
CA THR A 17 -26.33 34.55 20.04
C THR A 17 -24.92 34.37 19.46
N LYS A 18 -23.93 35.14 19.95
CA LYS A 18 -22.51 34.98 19.58
C LYS A 18 -21.93 33.64 20.03
N LYS A 19 -22.21 33.18 21.25
CA LYS A 19 -21.78 31.88 21.77
C LYS A 19 -22.37 30.72 20.96
N LEU A 20 -23.67 30.78 20.65
CA LEU A 20 -24.35 29.80 19.81
C LEU A 20 -23.75 29.74 18.41
N LYS A 21 -23.47 30.90 17.78
CA LYS A 21 -22.80 30.95 16.47
C LYS A 21 -21.40 30.32 16.50
N GLY A 22 -20.62 30.57 17.56
CA GLY A 22 -19.30 29.96 17.74
C GLY A 22 -19.36 28.44 17.92
N LEU A 23 -20.36 27.96 18.67
CA LEU A 23 -20.61 26.53 18.87
C LEU A 23 -20.99 25.83 17.56
N ILE A 24 -21.91 26.44 16.79
CA ILE A 24 -22.30 25.94 15.46
C ILE A 24 -21.08 25.85 14.55
N GLY A 25 -20.28 26.92 14.45
CA GLY A 25 -19.10 26.93 13.59
C GLY A 25 -18.07 25.86 13.97
N SER A 26 -17.84 25.66 15.26
CA SER A 26 -16.93 24.60 15.76
C SER A 26 -17.46 23.19 15.48
N MET A 27 -18.77 22.98 15.64
CA MET A 27 -19.43 21.71 15.32
C MET A 27 -19.38 21.41 13.81
N GLU A 28 -19.57 22.41 12.95
CA GLU A 28 -19.44 22.27 11.50
C GLU A 28 -18.02 21.90 11.08
N GLN A 29 -17.00 22.49 11.73
CA GLN A 29 -15.60 22.13 11.51
C GLN A 29 -15.32 20.68 11.91
N TYR A 30 -15.77 20.25 13.09
CA TYR A 30 -15.61 18.85 13.52
C TYR A 30 -16.38 17.89 12.61
N GLN A 31 -17.60 18.24 12.20
CA GLN A 31 -18.38 17.44 11.25
C GLN A 31 -17.63 17.28 9.93
N THR A 32 -17.00 18.34 9.43
CA THR A 32 -16.20 18.31 8.19
C THR A 32 -15.02 17.36 8.34
N LYS A 33 -14.22 17.49 9.41
CA LYS A 33 -13.09 16.58 9.68
C LYS A 33 -13.53 15.12 9.81
N LEU A 34 -14.65 14.86 10.49
CA LEU A 34 -15.18 13.50 10.65
C LEU A 34 -15.66 12.91 9.33
N LYS A 35 -16.27 13.73 8.45
CA LYS A 35 -16.64 13.30 7.08
C LYS A 35 -15.40 12.98 6.25
N GLU A 36 -14.37 13.83 6.29
CA GLU A 36 -13.10 13.59 5.61
C GLU A 36 -12.42 12.31 6.11
N ALA A 37 -12.40 12.10 7.43
CA ALA A 37 -11.87 10.87 8.02
C ALA A 37 -12.65 9.62 7.59
N ALA A 38 -13.98 9.70 7.50
CA ALA A 38 -14.81 8.60 6.99
C ALA A 38 -14.47 8.27 5.53
N VAL A 39 -14.38 9.27 4.65
CA VAL A 39 -13.97 9.09 3.25
C VAL A 39 -12.56 8.50 3.14
N ALA A 40 -11.63 8.93 4.00
CA ALA A 40 -10.28 8.37 4.04
C ALA A 40 -10.27 6.88 4.45
N PHE A 41 -11.10 6.49 5.42
CA PHE A 41 -11.27 5.08 5.78
C PHE A 41 -11.90 4.25 4.66
N ASP A 42 -12.94 4.75 4.00
CA ASP A 42 -13.58 4.06 2.88
C ASP A 42 -12.59 3.88 1.72
N THR A 43 -11.74 4.88 1.47
CA THR A 43 -10.68 4.80 0.47
C THR A 43 -9.61 3.78 0.87
N ALA A 44 -9.20 3.76 2.14
CA ALA A 44 -8.23 2.79 2.65
C ALA A 44 -8.77 1.35 2.56
N GLU A 45 -10.04 1.13 2.91
CA GLU A 45 -10.73 -0.17 2.80
C GLU A 45 -10.82 -0.65 1.36
N ARG A 46 -11.20 0.22 0.42
CA ARG A 46 -11.19 -0.11 -1.02
C ARG A 46 -9.80 -0.48 -1.50
N ASN A 47 -8.78 0.29 -1.09
CA ASN A 47 -7.40 0.00 -1.44
C ASN A 47 -6.90 -1.33 -0.86
N GLU A 48 -7.28 -1.65 0.39
CA GLU A 48 -6.97 -2.93 1.03
C GLU A 48 -7.61 -4.09 0.27
N ASN A 49 -8.89 -3.98 -0.08
CA ASN A 49 -9.61 -4.98 -0.89
C ASN A 49 -9.00 -5.15 -2.28
N ASN A 50 -8.63 -4.04 -2.93
CA ASN A 50 -7.98 -4.07 -4.24
C ASN A 50 -6.60 -4.72 -4.17
N ALA A 51 -5.81 -4.45 -3.12
CA ALA A 51 -4.51 -5.10 -2.90
C ALA A 51 -4.68 -6.62 -2.69
N ASN A 52 -5.65 -7.02 -1.86
CA ASN A 52 -5.97 -8.43 -1.60
C ASN A 52 -6.40 -9.16 -2.89
N ALA A 53 -7.18 -8.50 -3.75
CA ALA A 53 -7.60 -9.07 -5.03
C ALA A 53 -6.44 -9.35 -6.00
N VAL A 54 -5.35 -8.56 -5.94
CA VAL A 54 -4.17 -8.77 -6.79
C VAL A 54 -3.26 -9.89 -6.26
N LEU A 55 -3.06 -9.94 -4.94
CA LEU A 55 -1.96 -10.70 -4.34
C LEU A 55 -2.40 -11.94 -3.54
N GLY A 56 -3.70 -12.14 -3.34
CA GLY A 56 -4.27 -13.27 -2.62
C GLY A 56 -4.39 -13.06 -1.10
N GLU A 57 -4.87 -14.09 -0.39
CA GLU A 57 -5.34 -14.13 1.02
C GLU A 57 -4.30 -13.81 2.12
N GLU A 58 -3.23 -13.06 1.84
CA GLU A 58 -2.52 -12.37 2.93
C GLU A 58 -3.41 -11.22 3.43
N GLN A 59 -4.47 -11.57 4.16
CA GLN A 59 -5.45 -10.62 4.69
C GLN A 59 -4.73 -9.53 5.46
N VAL A 60 -4.69 -8.37 4.84
CA VAL A 60 -4.36 -7.13 5.52
C VAL A 60 -5.62 -6.78 6.31
N ALA A 61 -5.55 -6.90 7.64
CA ALA A 61 -6.61 -6.48 8.57
C ALA A 61 -6.23 -5.12 9.21
N ILE A 62 -5.57 -4.26 8.45
CA ILE A 62 -5.05 -2.98 8.93
C ILE A 62 -6.22 -2.04 9.16
N VAL A 63 -7.08 -1.88 8.15
CA VAL A 63 -8.19 -0.90 8.21
C VAL A 63 -9.21 -1.30 9.29
N GLU A 64 -9.53 -2.58 9.42
CA GLU A 64 -10.45 -3.06 10.45
C GLU A 64 -9.93 -2.77 11.85
N SER A 65 -8.64 -3.00 12.11
CA SER A 65 -8.05 -2.75 13.43
C SER A 65 -8.13 -1.28 13.84
N GLU A 66 -7.89 -0.35 12.89
CA GLU A 66 -7.96 1.09 13.14
C GLU A 66 -9.41 1.57 13.25
N ARG A 67 -10.35 1.02 12.46
CA ARG A 67 -11.79 1.27 12.60
C ARG A 67 -12.31 0.90 13.98
N ARG A 68 -11.86 -0.22 14.57
CA ARG A 68 -12.23 -0.61 15.94
C ARG A 68 -11.75 0.40 16.98
N LYS A 69 -10.55 0.99 16.81
CA LYS A 69 -10.05 2.05 17.71
C LYS A 69 -10.87 3.33 17.56
N VAL A 70 -11.13 3.75 16.33
CA VAL A 70 -11.97 4.92 16.03
C VAL A 70 -13.38 4.77 16.59
N ALA A 71 -14.00 3.59 16.48
CA ALA A 71 -15.32 3.35 17.05
C ALA A 71 -15.37 3.60 18.57
N ARG A 72 -14.31 3.24 19.31
CA ARG A 72 -14.20 3.51 20.76
C ARG A 72 -14.08 5.01 21.03
N ILE A 73 -13.22 5.70 20.30
CA ILE A 73 -13.01 7.15 20.43
C ILE A 73 -14.30 7.91 20.09
N ALA A 74 -14.95 7.57 18.98
CA ALA A 74 -16.21 8.18 18.56
C ALA A 74 -17.34 7.95 19.59
N LYS A 75 -17.41 6.77 20.21
CA LYS A 75 -18.39 6.50 21.28
C LYS A 75 -18.15 7.39 22.51
N MET A 76 -16.90 7.55 22.94
CA MET A 76 -16.55 8.43 24.06
C MET A 76 -16.82 9.90 23.73
N LEU A 77 -16.49 10.33 22.51
CA LEU A 77 -16.76 11.67 22.00
C LEU A 77 -18.26 11.97 22.03
N ALA A 78 -19.09 11.05 21.52
CA ALA A 78 -20.54 11.20 21.50
C ALA A 78 -21.14 11.29 22.91
N ALA A 79 -20.65 10.49 23.87
CA ALA A 79 -21.07 10.58 25.26
C ALA A 79 -20.71 11.96 25.85
N LYS A 80 -19.48 12.41 25.65
CA LYS A 80 -18.98 13.68 26.17
C LYS A 80 -19.73 14.89 25.60
N LEU A 81 -20.05 14.88 24.31
CA LEU A 81 -20.82 15.95 23.66
C LEU A 81 -22.27 16.02 24.14
N ARG A 82 -22.85 14.90 24.60
CA ARG A 82 -24.18 14.88 25.23
C ARG A 82 -24.15 15.45 26.64
N GLU A 83 -23.08 15.21 27.39
CA GLU A 83 -22.90 15.73 28.75
C GLU A 83 -22.60 17.24 28.75
N ASP A 84 -21.66 17.69 27.90
CA ASP A 84 -21.26 19.08 27.82
C ASP A 84 -20.93 19.49 26.38
N ILE A 85 -21.95 20.01 25.68
CA ILE A 85 -21.80 20.52 24.32
C ILE A 85 -20.92 21.77 24.25
N GLN A 86 -20.78 22.53 25.34
CA GLN A 86 -19.98 23.76 25.36
C GLN A 86 -18.48 23.46 25.31
N SER A 87 -18.07 22.24 25.67
CA SER A 87 -16.67 21.78 25.57
C SER A 87 -16.08 21.92 24.15
N VAL A 88 -16.92 21.94 23.13
CA VAL A 88 -16.56 22.13 21.72
C VAL A 88 -15.86 23.46 21.45
N ASN A 89 -16.21 24.53 22.17
CA ASN A 89 -15.69 25.89 21.95
C ASN A 89 -14.26 26.10 22.47
N TYR A 90 -13.69 25.10 23.16
CA TYR A 90 -12.38 25.20 23.78
C TYR A 90 -11.37 24.35 23.00
N PRO A 91 -10.36 24.95 22.34
CA PRO A 91 -9.42 24.24 21.46
C PRO A 91 -8.59 23.14 22.16
N ARG A 92 -8.39 23.24 23.48
CA ARG A 92 -7.61 22.28 24.30
C ARG A 92 -8.48 21.25 25.00
N THR A 93 -9.65 20.94 24.46
CA THR A 93 -10.52 19.93 25.06
C THR A 93 -10.30 18.56 24.45
N LYS A 94 -10.63 17.53 25.24
CA LYS A 94 -10.67 16.14 24.77
C LYS A 94 -11.57 15.92 23.54
N VAL A 95 -12.44 16.88 23.19
CA VAL A 95 -13.27 16.83 21.97
C VAL A 95 -12.42 17.09 20.73
N ASN A 96 -11.62 18.16 20.74
CA ASN A 96 -10.70 18.47 19.64
C ASN A 96 -9.62 17.38 19.49
N GLU A 97 -9.08 16.90 20.61
CA GLU A 97 -8.14 15.77 20.64
C GLU A 97 -8.75 14.52 19.99
N ALA A 98 -9.96 14.11 20.42
CA ALA A 98 -10.62 12.94 19.84
C ALA A 98 -10.90 13.07 18.33
N VAL A 99 -11.31 14.25 17.85
CA VAL A 99 -11.52 14.49 16.41
C VAL A 99 -10.19 14.43 15.64
N THR A 100 -9.11 14.95 16.25
CA THR A 100 -7.76 14.89 15.68
C THR A 100 -7.27 13.45 15.63
N ASP A 101 -7.40 12.69 16.72
CA ASP A 101 -7.04 11.27 16.79
C ASP A 101 -7.77 10.45 15.72
N ILE A 102 -9.08 10.68 15.52
CA ILE A 102 -9.85 10.00 14.46
C ILE A 102 -9.27 10.31 13.08
N SER A 103 -8.92 11.57 12.82
CA SER A 103 -8.34 12.00 11.53
C SER A 103 -6.95 11.40 11.31
N GLU A 104 -6.12 11.35 12.36
CA GLU A 104 -4.78 10.76 12.32
C GLU A 104 -4.83 9.24 12.09
N LEU A 105 -5.76 8.54 12.76
CA LEU A 105 -5.98 7.11 12.56
C LEU A 105 -6.45 6.80 11.13
N ALA A 106 -7.32 7.63 10.56
CA ALA A 106 -7.76 7.50 9.17
C ALA A 106 -6.58 7.66 8.19
N ALA A 107 -5.77 8.72 8.38
CA ALA A 107 -4.59 8.95 7.55
C ALA A 107 -3.54 7.84 7.72
N LYS A 108 -3.36 7.33 8.93
CA LYS A 108 -2.47 6.21 9.24
C LYS A 108 -2.92 4.93 8.52
N ALA A 109 -4.20 4.59 8.56
CA ALA A 109 -4.73 3.41 7.85
C ALA A 109 -4.39 3.43 6.36
N GLY A 110 -4.57 4.57 5.68
CA GLY A 110 -4.21 4.72 4.27
C GLY A 110 -2.71 4.55 4.00
N ARG A 111 -1.84 5.10 4.85
CA ARG A 111 -0.38 4.94 4.74
C ARG A 111 0.06 3.50 4.98
N ASP A 112 -0.52 2.84 5.97
CA ASP A 112 -0.18 1.47 6.34
C ASP A 112 -0.58 0.49 5.23
N VAL A 113 -1.77 0.66 4.62
CA VAL A 113 -2.19 -0.09 3.42
C VAL A 113 -1.20 0.10 2.27
N ARG A 114 -0.80 1.34 1.97
CA ARG A 114 0.18 1.63 0.91
C ARG A 114 1.55 0.99 1.18
N THR A 115 2.01 1.04 2.43
CA THR A 115 3.31 0.48 2.84
C THR A 115 3.30 -1.04 2.71
N LYS A 116 2.22 -1.69 3.16
CA LYS A 116 2.05 -3.14 3.00
C LYS A 116 1.97 -3.52 1.52
N TRP A 117 1.25 -2.78 0.69
CA TRP A 117 1.24 -2.97 -0.76
C TRP A 117 2.64 -2.94 -1.37
N GLN A 118 3.42 -1.90 -1.08
CA GLN A 118 4.81 -1.78 -1.55
C GLN A 118 5.64 -2.99 -1.13
N SER A 119 5.55 -3.38 0.14
CA SER A 119 6.25 -4.56 0.66
C SER A 119 5.85 -5.86 -0.04
N LEU A 120 4.59 -6.05 -0.37
CA LEU A 120 4.13 -7.27 -1.03
C LEU A 120 4.59 -7.33 -2.50
N ILE A 121 4.52 -6.21 -3.22
CA ILE A 121 5.07 -6.12 -4.57
C ILE A 121 6.59 -6.37 -4.55
N ASP A 122 7.32 -5.76 -3.62
CA ASP A 122 8.75 -5.99 -3.46
C ASP A 122 9.04 -7.47 -3.17
N GLN A 123 8.27 -8.13 -2.31
CA GLN A 123 8.41 -9.56 -2.04
C GLN A 123 8.15 -10.44 -3.28
N LYS A 124 7.17 -10.09 -4.12
CA LYS A 124 6.87 -10.83 -5.35
C LYS A 124 7.91 -10.62 -6.44
N VAL A 125 8.48 -9.42 -6.55
CA VAL A 125 9.42 -9.02 -7.61
C VAL A 125 10.86 -9.45 -7.27
N LYS A 126 11.26 -9.36 -6.00
CA LYS A 126 12.63 -9.60 -5.53
C LYS A 126 13.28 -10.91 -6.02
N PRO A 127 12.59 -12.07 -6.07
CA PRO A 127 13.20 -13.31 -6.58
C PRO A 127 13.64 -13.20 -8.04
N TYR A 128 12.96 -12.38 -8.84
CA TYR A 128 13.18 -12.29 -10.28
C TYR A 128 14.14 -11.16 -10.67
N ASP A 129 14.51 -10.26 -9.74
CA ASP A 129 15.37 -9.10 -10.03
C ASP A 129 16.71 -9.51 -10.65
N LYS A 130 17.38 -10.48 -10.05
CA LYS A 130 18.64 -11.02 -10.58
C LYS A 130 18.39 -11.77 -11.88
N LEU A 131 17.33 -12.58 -11.93
CA LEU A 131 17.01 -13.42 -13.08
C LEU A 131 16.81 -12.59 -14.36
N VAL A 132 16.09 -11.47 -14.27
CA VAL A 132 15.85 -10.55 -15.41
C VAL A 132 17.15 -10.00 -15.98
N VAL A 133 18.04 -9.50 -15.11
CA VAL A 133 19.31 -8.89 -15.52
C VAL A 133 20.15 -9.92 -16.29
N VAL A 134 20.12 -11.16 -15.82
CA VAL A 134 20.93 -12.24 -16.38
C VAL A 134 20.32 -12.76 -17.66
N ALA A 135 19.02 -13.03 -17.67
CA ALA A 135 18.30 -13.45 -18.86
C ALA A 135 18.51 -12.46 -20.01
N ARG A 136 18.47 -11.15 -19.73
CA ARG A 136 18.76 -10.10 -20.72
C ARG A 136 20.21 -10.11 -21.18
N LYS A 137 21.18 -10.21 -20.26
CA LYS A 137 22.61 -10.28 -20.60
C LYS A 137 22.93 -11.47 -21.48
N LEU A 138 22.30 -12.61 -21.21
CA LEU A 138 22.45 -13.86 -21.95
C LEU A 138 21.56 -13.94 -23.19
N LYS A 139 20.72 -12.93 -23.44
CA LYS A 139 19.75 -12.87 -24.54
C LYS A 139 18.87 -14.12 -24.63
N LEU A 140 18.42 -14.61 -23.48
CA LEU A 140 17.52 -15.76 -23.43
C LEU A 140 16.17 -15.40 -24.08
N GLU A 141 15.56 -16.37 -24.72
CA GLU A 141 14.20 -16.24 -25.24
C GLU A 141 13.25 -15.91 -24.07
N GLY A 142 12.36 -14.93 -24.24
CA GLY A 142 11.46 -14.47 -23.17
C GLY A 142 12.07 -13.49 -22.15
N ALA A 143 13.37 -13.20 -22.21
CA ALA A 143 14.02 -12.26 -21.27
C ALA A 143 13.40 -10.85 -21.28
N ASP A 144 13.06 -10.34 -22.47
CA ASP A 144 12.43 -9.01 -22.60
C ASP A 144 10.99 -8.98 -22.12
N GLU A 145 10.26 -10.09 -22.27
CA GLU A 145 8.90 -10.23 -21.74
C GLU A 145 8.92 -10.25 -20.20
N LEU A 146 9.80 -11.05 -19.59
CA LEU A 146 9.98 -11.06 -18.13
C LEU A 146 10.37 -9.67 -17.62
N ALA A 147 11.28 -8.98 -18.31
CA ALA A 147 11.68 -7.64 -17.93
C ALA A 147 10.53 -6.62 -18.04
N ALA A 148 9.72 -6.68 -19.10
CA ALA A 148 8.56 -5.82 -19.26
C ALA A 148 7.52 -6.04 -18.16
N VAL A 149 7.24 -7.30 -17.80
CA VAL A 149 6.36 -7.64 -16.67
C VAL A 149 6.90 -7.04 -15.36
N MET A 150 8.21 -7.17 -15.13
CA MET A 150 8.87 -6.66 -13.93
C MET A 150 8.85 -5.13 -13.84
N ASP A 151 9.07 -4.44 -14.96
CA ASP A 151 8.99 -2.98 -15.01
C ASP A 151 7.56 -2.48 -14.75
N LEU A 152 6.54 -3.17 -15.26
CA LEU A 152 5.14 -2.87 -14.97
C LEU A 152 4.79 -3.08 -13.49
N LEU A 153 5.27 -4.15 -12.87
CA LEU A 153 5.06 -4.41 -11.45
C LEU A 153 5.76 -3.37 -10.56
N ARG A 154 6.99 -2.99 -10.92
CA ARG A 154 7.71 -1.90 -10.23
C ARG A 154 7.00 -0.56 -10.38
N ALA A 155 6.44 -0.25 -11.55
CA ALA A 155 5.63 0.96 -11.73
C ALA A 155 4.35 0.93 -10.89
N ALA A 156 3.74 -0.25 -10.70
CA ALA A 156 2.57 -0.43 -9.84
C ALA A 156 2.89 -0.37 -8.33
N ARG A 157 4.17 -0.53 -7.94
CA ARG A 157 4.62 -0.54 -6.53
C ARG A 157 4.14 0.69 -5.75
N ASP A 158 4.27 1.88 -6.31
CA ASP A 158 4.04 3.11 -5.55
C ASP A 158 2.57 3.54 -5.47
N THR A 159 1.68 2.89 -6.25
CA THR A 159 0.26 3.25 -6.32
C THR A 159 -0.62 2.01 -6.24
N VAL A 160 -1.40 1.90 -5.16
CA VAL A 160 -2.42 0.86 -5.05
C VAL A 160 -3.45 1.03 -6.18
N PRO A 161 -3.83 -0.04 -6.90
CA PRO A 161 -4.86 0.04 -7.93
C PRO A 161 -6.17 0.62 -7.38
N GLY A 162 -6.63 1.74 -7.94
CA GLY A 162 -7.84 2.43 -7.47
C GLY A 162 -9.15 1.92 -8.11
N ASN A 163 -9.08 1.06 -9.12
CA ASN A 163 -10.24 0.54 -9.83
C ASN A 163 -10.03 -0.91 -10.29
N THR A 164 -11.13 -1.59 -10.63
CA THR A 164 -11.15 -3.01 -11.02
C THR A 164 -10.29 -3.29 -12.26
N GLU A 165 -10.27 -2.38 -13.23
CA GLU A 165 -9.44 -2.53 -14.45
C GLU A 165 -7.95 -2.60 -14.12
N ARG A 166 -7.46 -1.67 -13.28
CA ARG A 166 -6.07 -1.66 -12.83
C ARG A 166 -5.74 -2.84 -11.93
N VAL A 167 -6.68 -3.25 -11.06
CA VAL A 167 -6.54 -4.47 -10.24
C VAL A 167 -6.30 -5.67 -11.16
N ASN A 168 -7.17 -5.88 -12.14
CA ASN A 168 -7.08 -7.00 -13.08
C ASN A 168 -5.79 -6.94 -13.91
N ALA A 169 -5.39 -5.74 -14.34
CA ALA A 169 -4.15 -5.55 -15.09
C ALA A 169 -2.93 -5.97 -14.27
N VAL A 170 -2.81 -5.50 -13.02
CA VAL A 170 -1.67 -5.85 -12.15
C VAL A 170 -1.74 -7.33 -11.75
N ALA A 171 -2.93 -7.86 -11.43
CA ALA A 171 -3.13 -9.28 -11.12
C ALA A 171 -2.67 -10.18 -12.28
N LYS A 172 -3.01 -9.81 -13.51
CA LYS A 172 -2.52 -10.51 -14.71
C LYS A 172 -0.99 -10.47 -14.82
N GLN A 173 -0.34 -9.34 -14.52
CA GLN A 173 1.12 -9.29 -14.51
C GLN A 173 1.73 -10.21 -13.44
N VAL A 174 1.16 -10.23 -12.24
CA VAL A 174 1.59 -11.14 -11.17
C VAL A 174 1.41 -12.61 -11.60
N GLN A 175 0.29 -12.95 -12.24
CA GLN A 175 0.01 -14.30 -12.75
C GLN A 175 0.91 -14.69 -13.93
N ASN A 176 1.35 -13.72 -14.73
CA ASN A 176 2.22 -13.96 -15.88
C ASN A 176 3.68 -14.18 -15.50
N LEU A 177 4.12 -13.80 -14.28
CA LEU A 177 5.52 -13.96 -13.85
C LEU A 177 6.02 -15.41 -13.98
N PRO A 178 5.34 -16.45 -13.46
CA PRO A 178 5.76 -17.84 -13.65
C PRO A 178 5.85 -18.25 -15.12
N THR A 179 4.89 -17.84 -15.95
CA THR A 179 4.89 -18.17 -17.39
C THR A 179 6.03 -17.48 -18.13
N ALA A 180 6.33 -16.22 -17.79
CA ALA A 180 7.46 -15.51 -18.36
C ALA A 180 8.80 -16.14 -17.97
N VAL A 181 8.91 -16.71 -16.77
CA VAL A 181 10.09 -17.49 -16.34
C VAL A 181 10.17 -18.84 -17.05
N GLN A 182 9.06 -19.54 -17.24
CA GLN A 182 9.03 -20.80 -18.00
C GLN A 182 9.51 -20.62 -19.45
N LYS A 183 9.23 -19.46 -20.07
CA LYS A 183 9.73 -19.12 -21.41
C LYS A 183 11.25 -18.98 -21.49
N LEU A 184 11.93 -18.75 -20.37
CA LEU A 184 13.40 -18.76 -20.31
C LEU A 184 13.99 -20.18 -20.45
N ASP A 185 13.14 -21.22 -20.48
CA ASP A 185 13.51 -22.64 -20.53
C ASP A 185 14.40 -23.07 -19.34
N LEU A 186 14.19 -22.43 -18.18
CA LEU A 186 14.87 -22.70 -16.91
C LEU A 186 14.12 -23.72 -16.06
N ASN A 187 13.72 -24.82 -16.69
CA ASN A 187 12.82 -25.81 -16.07
C ASN A 187 13.52 -26.63 -14.96
N ASP A 188 14.86 -26.66 -14.96
CA ASP A 188 15.64 -27.35 -13.93
C ASP A 188 16.10 -26.35 -12.84
N PRO A 189 15.73 -26.58 -11.57
CA PRO A 189 16.17 -25.74 -10.44
C PRO A 189 17.69 -25.58 -10.34
N ALA A 190 18.46 -26.60 -10.74
CA ALA A 190 19.92 -26.53 -10.74
C ALA A 190 20.46 -25.56 -11.80
N VAL A 191 19.80 -25.48 -12.96
CA VAL A 191 20.12 -24.50 -14.01
C VAL A 191 19.79 -23.09 -13.53
N GLN A 192 18.64 -22.90 -12.89
CA GLN A 192 18.25 -21.62 -12.33
C GLN A 192 19.25 -21.12 -11.28
N GLN A 193 19.60 -21.97 -10.31
CA GLN A 193 20.59 -21.63 -9.28
C GLN A 193 21.97 -21.35 -9.88
N PHE A 194 22.40 -22.15 -10.85
CA PHE A 194 23.68 -21.93 -11.53
C PHE A 194 23.72 -20.57 -12.22
N ILE A 195 22.66 -20.17 -12.91
CA ILE A 195 22.57 -18.87 -13.58
C ILE A 195 22.62 -17.73 -12.56
N GLU A 196 21.91 -17.84 -11.44
CA GLU A 196 21.93 -16.85 -10.36
C GLU A 196 23.31 -16.73 -9.70
N ASP A 197 24.00 -17.85 -9.48
CA ASP A 197 25.35 -17.89 -8.94
C ASP A 197 26.36 -17.34 -9.95
N ALA A 198 26.21 -17.66 -11.23
CA ALA A 198 27.11 -17.23 -12.28
C ALA A 198 26.98 -15.72 -12.52
N ALA A 199 25.77 -15.20 -12.38
CA ALA A 199 25.49 -13.78 -12.37
C ALA A 199 26.10 -13.03 -11.19
N SER A 200 26.08 -13.67 -10.01
CA SER A 200 26.69 -13.14 -8.80
C SER A 200 28.22 -13.31 -8.78
N GLY A 201 28.81 -13.93 -9.82
CA GLY A 201 30.24 -14.21 -9.92
C GLY A 201 30.72 -15.31 -8.95
N THR A 202 29.80 -16.10 -8.41
CA THR A 202 30.03 -17.15 -7.41
C THR A 202 29.80 -18.56 -7.95
N ALA A 203 29.38 -18.71 -9.22
CA ALA A 203 29.23 -20.03 -9.82
C ALA A 203 30.56 -20.79 -9.81
N LYS A 204 30.47 -22.05 -9.36
CA LYS A 204 31.60 -22.97 -9.32
C LYS A 204 31.59 -23.81 -10.59
N LEU A 205 32.78 -24.02 -11.17
CA LEU A 205 32.98 -24.93 -12.30
C LEU A 205 32.52 -26.36 -11.97
N LYS A 206 32.63 -26.74 -10.70
CA LYS A 206 32.18 -28.05 -10.20
C LYS A 206 30.67 -28.25 -10.32
N SER A 207 29.86 -27.20 -10.13
CA SER A 207 28.40 -27.24 -10.33
C SER A 207 28.01 -27.58 -11.77
N PHE A 208 28.87 -27.21 -12.72
CA PHE A 208 28.72 -27.53 -14.14
C PHE A 208 29.15 -28.97 -14.44
N ALA A 209 30.29 -29.42 -13.89
CA ALA A 209 30.81 -30.77 -14.13
C ALA A 209 29.94 -31.87 -13.51
N ASP A 210 29.32 -31.59 -12.36
CA ASP A 210 28.54 -32.57 -11.60
C ASP A 210 27.06 -32.62 -12.03
N ASN A 211 26.61 -31.70 -12.89
CA ASN A 211 25.19 -31.58 -13.23
C ASN A 211 24.94 -31.48 -14.75
N GLN A 212 24.49 -32.58 -15.34
CA GLN A 212 24.32 -32.71 -16.79
C GLN A 212 23.34 -31.67 -17.37
N SER A 213 22.26 -31.35 -16.66
CA SER A 213 21.29 -30.34 -17.10
C SER A 213 21.91 -28.95 -17.24
N VAL A 214 22.83 -28.58 -16.35
CA VAL A 214 23.58 -27.31 -16.42
C VAL A 214 24.52 -27.31 -17.62
N SER A 215 25.18 -28.43 -17.87
CA SER A 215 26.05 -28.59 -19.04
C SER A 215 25.29 -28.46 -20.35
N ASP A 216 24.18 -29.19 -20.49
CA ASP A 216 23.34 -29.18 -21.68
C ASP A 216 22.75 -27.78 -21.93
N PHE A 217 22.34 -27.07 -20.87
CA PHE A 217 21.83 -25.71 -20.98
C PHE A 217 22.90 -24.71 -21.47
N ILE A 218 24.11 -24.73 -20.88
CA ILE A 218 25.20 -23.83 -21.29
C ILE A 218 25.62 -24.12 -22.74
N GLN A 219 25.67 -25.39 -23.14
CA GLN A 219 25.98 -25.79 -24.51
C GLN A 219 24.90 -25.33 -25.49
N LYS A 220 23.62 -25.58 -25.17
CA LYS A 220 22.46 -25.19 -25.98
C LYS A 220 22.43 -23.68 -26.26
N HIS A 221 22.67 -22.87 -25.24
CA HIS A 221 22.62 -21.42 -25.33
C HIS A 221 23.98 -20.75 -25.59
N LYS A 222 25.04 -21.54 -25.79
CA LYS A 222 26.43 -21.08 -26.06
C LYS A 222 26.92 -20.03 -25.05
N LEU A 223 26.68 -20.26 -23.77
CA LEU A 223 26.88 -19.25 -22.72
C LEU A 223 28.31 -19.23 -22.16
N TRP A 224 29.21 -20.05 -22.71
CA TRP A 224 30.61 -20.19 -22.28
C TRP A 224 31.37 -18.87 -22.21
N ASP A 225 31.17 -17.99 -23.19
CA ASP A 225 31.90 -16.72 -23.27
C ASP A 225 31.35 -15.64 -22.33
N LEU A 226 30.17 -15.86 -21.76
CA LEU A 226 29.43 -14.88 -20.95
C LEU A 226 29.61 -15.07 -19.44
N PHE A 227 29.98 -16.28 -19.02
CA PHE A 227 30.18 -16.60 -17.61
C PHE A 227 31.64 -16.48 -17.19
N ARG A 228 31.91 -15.62 -16.20
CA ARG A 228 33.18 -15.63 -15.47
C ARG A 228 33.15 -16.78 -14.46
N VAL A 229 33.35 -18.00 -14.91
CA VAL A 229 33.43 -19.16 -14.02
C VAL A 229 34.79 -19.16 -13.34
N ARG A 230 34.82 -19.14 -12.00
CA ARG A 230 36.07 -19.29 -11.26
C ARG A 230 36.46 -20.76 -11.25
N ILE A 231 37.64 -21.05 -11.77
CA ILE A 231 38.34 -22.31 -11.53
C ILE A 231 38.88 -22.20 -10.10
N ILE A 232 38.26 -22.90 -9.16
CA ILE A 232 38.77 -23.10 -7.80
C ILE A 232 39.13 -24.56 -7.66
#